data_AF-A0A9W9ZHT0-F1
#
_entry.id   AF-A0A9W9ZHT0-F1
#
_cell.length_a   1.000
_cell.length_b   1.000
_cell.length_c   1.000
_cell.angle_alpha   90.00
_cell.angle_beta   90.00
_cell.angle_gamma   90.00
#
_symmetry.space_group_name_H-M   'P 1'
#
loop_
_entity.id
_entity.type
_entity.pdbx_description
1 polymer ?
#
loop_
_entity_poly.entity_id
_entity_poly.type
_entity_poly.pdbx_seq_one_letter_code
_entity_poly.pdbx_strand_id
1 'polypeptide(L)'
;MCLWAQALDDKFNWTRVQGKTPSQNTGPAIDHTTGGSAGYYVYIETSYPRKPNDTARIESATIPSTQQKCLQFWYHMYGPHVDTLNVYTKINKQLGSPVYTRSGTQGNKWKHATVSLTVSSKFKVVFEGRRGLSWAGDIALDDISMQDGQCPPQLQCSFEDQNFCGWKNVHGDNFDWTRANGYTASIGTGPSYDHTTGTAN
;
A
#
# COMPACT_ATOMS: atom_id res chain seq x y z
N MET A 1 -16.07 8.22 -7.86
CA MET A 1 -14.67 7.76 -7.81
C MET A 1 -14.13 7.77 -9.24
N CYS A 2 -13.83 8.94 -9.82
CA CYS A 2 -13.37 9.08 -11.21
C CYS A 2 -13.93 8.02 -12.19
N LEU A 3 -13.07 7.27 -12.89
CA LEU A 3 -13.41 6.13 -13.75
C LEU A 3 -13.20 4.75 -13.06
N TRP A 4 -13.11 4.75 -11.72
CA TRP A 4 -12.96 3.52 -10.94
C TRP A 4 -14.34 2.96 -10.59
N ALA A 5 -14.50 1.65 -10.71
CA ALA A 5 -15.71 0.93 -10.38
C ALA A 5 -15.44 -0.06 -9.24
N GLN A 6 -16.39 -0.22 -8.33
CA GLN A 6 -16.36 -1.35 -7.39
C GLN A 6 -16.43 -2.65 -8.18
N ALA A 7 -15.69 -3.66 -7.75
CA ALA A 7 -15.93 -5.00 -8.25
C ALA A 7 -17.30 -5.49 -7.77
N LEU A 8 -17.85 -6.48 -8.48
CA LEU A 8 -19.11 -7.12 -8.10
C LEU A 8 -18.89 -8.56 -7.60
N ASP A 9 -17.63 -9.00 -7.59
CA ASP A 9 -17.20 -10.37 -7.29
C ASP A 9 -16.47 -10.49 -5.93
N ASP A 10 -16.58 -9.47 -5.08
CA ASP A 10 -15.99 -9.37 -3.75
C ASP A 10 -17.05 -9.39 -2.62
N LYS A 11 -16.62 -9.15 -1.37
CA LYS A 11 -17.48 -9.26 -0.18
C LYS A 11 -18.06 -7.93 0.29
N PHE A 12 -17.37 -6.83 0.02
CA PHE A 12 -17.80 -5.48 0.37
C PHE A 12 -17.07 -4.44 -0.48
N ASN A 13 -17.47 -3.18 -0.35
CA ASN A 13 -16.99 -2.09 -1.20
C ASN A 13 -16.03 -1.15 -0.48
N TRP A 14 -15.13 -0.55 -1.25
CA TRP A 14 -14.38 0.64 -0.83
C TRP A 14 -15.34 1.81 -0.58
N THR A 15 -15.10 2.59 0.46
CA THR A 15 -15.94 3.76 0.79
C THR A 15 -15.15 5.04 0.57
N ARG A 16 -15.74 6.04 -0.08
CA ARG A 16 -15.17 7.38 -0.21
C ARG A 16 -15.60 8.23 0.99
N VAL A 17 -14.66 8.89 1.64
CA VAL A 17 -14.92 9.65 2.88
C VAL A 17 -14.13 10.97 2.91
N GLN A 18 -14.51 11.86 3.82
CA GLN A 18 -13.75 13.07 4.20
C GLN A 18 -13.39 12.98 5.68
N GLY A 19 -12.23 13.53 6.05
CA GLY A 19 -11.79 13.56 7.45
C GLY A 19 -11.40 12.17 7.97
N LYS A 20 -11.69 11.88 9.24
CA LYS A 20 -11.28 10.62 9.91
C LYS A 20 -12.19 9.45 9.51
N THR A 21 -11.64 8.23 9.53
CA THR A 21 -12.46 7.02 9.50
C THR A 21 -13.33 6.91 10.78
N PRO A 22 -14.49 6.21 10.73
CA PRO A 22 -15.36 6.05 11.90
C PRO A 22 -14.71 5.30 13.07
N SER A 23 -13.80 4.39 12.75
CA SER A 23 -12.99 3.59 13.66
C SER A 23 -11.94 4.45 14.41
N GLN A 24 -11.78 4.22 15.71
CA GLN A 24 -10.80 4.96 16.51
C GLN A 24 -9.39 4.37 16.36
N ASN A 25 -8.38 5.22 16.29
CA ASN A 25 -6.95 4.84 16.20
C ASN A 25 -6.59 3.99 14.98
N THR A 26 -7.35 4.11 13.89
CA THR A 26 -7.05 3.51 12.58
C THR A 26 -7.38 4.46 11.46
N GLY A 27 -6.94 4.10 10.25
CA GLY A 27 -7.14 4.94 9.06
C GLY A 27 -6.43 6.29 9.14
N PRO A 28 -6.44 7.06 8.04
CA PRO A 28 -5.82 8.37 8.02
C PRO A 28 -6.72 9.41 8.72
N ALA A 29 -6.09 10.35 9.42
CA ALA A 29 -6.82 11.44 10.08
C ALA A 29 -7.27 12.54 9.10
N ILE A 30 -6.57 12.66 7.99
CA ILE A 30 -6.71 13.68 6.95
C ILE A 30 -6.40 13.06 5.58
N ASP A 31 -6.98 13.65 4.55
CA ASP A 31 -6.70 13.36 3.16
C ASP A 31 -5.25 13.70 2.76
N HIS A 32 -4.67 12.96 1.81
CA HIS A 32 -3.30 13.20 1.36
C HIS A 32 -3.22 14.43 0.46
N THR A 33 -4.11 14.51 -0.55
CA THR A 33 -4.10 15.56 -1.59
C THR A 33 -4.06 16.98 -1.01
N THR A 34 -4.88 17.24 0.02
CA THR A 34 -5.08 18.59 0.57
C THR A 34 -4.43 18.80 1.95
N GLY A 35 -4.00 17.73 2.61
CA GLY A 35 -3.54 17.76 4.00
C GLY A 35 -4.58 18.27 4.99
N GLY A 36 -5.86 18.33 4.59
CA GLY A 36 -6.95 18.90 5.36
C GLY A 36 -8.12 17.93 5.52
N SER A 37 -9.04 18.25 6.42
CA SER A 37 -10.26 17.45 6.66
C SER A 37 -11.29 17.53 5.52
N ALA A 38 -11.09 18.44 4.56
CA ALA A 38 -11.99 18.66 3.42
C ALA A 38 -11.67 17.81 2.18
N GLY A 39 -10.48 17.21 2.10
CA GLY A 39 -10.12 16.31 1.01
C GLY A 39 -10.80 14.95 1.09
N TYR A 40 -10.66 14.14 0.04
CA TYR A 40 -11.35 12.86 -0.09
C TYR A 40 -10.40 11.73 -0.49
N TYR A 41 -10.41 10.67 0.30
CA TYR A 41 -9.75 9.41 -0.01
C TYR A 41 -10.78 8.26 -0.03
N VAL A 42 -10.33 7.09 -0.50
CA VAL A 42 -11.11 5.85 -0.38
C VAL A 42 -10.49 4.93 0.66
N TYR A 43 -11.30 4.20 1.42
CA TYR A 43 -10.82 3.24 2.41
C TYR A 43 -11.71 2.01 2.50
N ILE A 44 -11.17 0.95 3.09
CA ILE A 44 -11.95 -0.20 3.55
C ILE A 44 -12.31 -0.01 5.02
N GLU A 45 -13.60 -0.10 5.34
CA GLU A 45 -14.07 -0.15 6.72
C GLU A 45 -14.10 -1.60 7.16
N THR A 46 -13.24 -1.93 8.12
CA THR A 46 -13.01 -3.31 8.54
C THR A 46 -13.88 -3.73 9.74
N SER A 47 -14.66 -2.84 10.34
CA SER A 47 -15.57 -3.20 11.43
C SER A 47 -16.70 -4.17 11.03
N TYR A 48 -17.49 -4.59 12.03
CA TYR A 48 -18.63 -5.48 11.83
C TYR A 48 -19.57 -4.92 10.74
N PRO A 49 -20.08 -5.76 9.80
CA PRO A 49 -20.12 -7.22 9.84
C PRO A 49 -18.99 -7.93 9.09
N ARG A 50 -17.89 -7.23 8.74
CA ARG A 50 -16.78 -7.84 7.98
C ARG A 50 -16.08 -8.94 8.78
N LYS A 51 -15.77 -10.06 8.13
CA LYS A 51 -15.10 -11.22 8.69
C LYS A 51 -13.65 -11.33 8.20
N PRO A 52 -12.74 -11.96 8.97
CA PRO A 52 -11.38 -12.19 8.50
C PRO A 52 -11.36 -12.79 7.10
N ASN A 53 -10.50 -12.23 6.24
CA ASN A 53 -10.31 -12.59 4.83
C ASN A 53 -11.40 -12.10 3.86
N ASP A 54 -12.42 -11.36 4.32
CA ASP A 54 -13.27 -10.61 3.40
C ASP A 54 -12.43 -9.63 2.57
N THR A 55 -12.76 -9.47 1.30
CA THR A 55 -12.05 -8.56 0.40
C THR A 55 -12.99 -7.50 -0.16
N ALA A 56 -12.41 -6.34 -0.46
CA ALA A 56 -13.03 -5.26 -1.22
C ALA A 56 -12.11 -4.85 -2.36
N ARG A 57 -12.65 -4.66 -3.55
CA ARG A 57 -11.93 -4.40 -4.78
C ARG A 57 -12.49 -3.20 -5.52
N ILE A 58 -11.60 -2.34 -6.00
CA ILE A 58 -11.90 -1.35 -7.03
C ILE A 58 -11.09 -1.66 -8.29
N GLU A 59 -11.75 -1.55 -9.44
CA GLU A 59 -11.16 -1.76 -10.75
C GLU A 59 -11.08 -0.44 -11.52
N SER A 60 -10.00 -0.27 -12.29
CA SER A 60 -9.87 0.85 -13.22
C SER A 60 -10.77 0.68 -14.45
N ALA A 61 -10.88 1.74 -15.25
CA ALA A 61 -11.24 1.60 -16.66
C ALA A 61 -10.27 0.65 -17.39
N THR A 62 -10.69 0.13 -18.54
CA THR A 62 -9.82 -0.71 -19.38
C THR A 62 -8.68 0.11 -19.96
N ILE A 63 -7.46 -0.35 -19.72
CA ILE A 63 -6.20 0.23 -20.18
C ILE A 63 -5.71 -0.58 -21.40
N PRO A 64 -5.20 0.07 -22.48
CA PRO A 64 -4.54 -0.61 -23.57
C PRO A 64 -3.34 -1.46 -23.12
N SER A 65 -2.90 -2.41 -23.95
CA SER A 65 -1.64 -3.10 -23.68
C SER A 65 -0.47 -2.11 -23.59
N THR A 66 0.52 -2.45 -22.78
CA THR A 66 1.68 -1.60 -22.53
C THR A 66 2.94 -2.44 -22.35
N GLN A 67 4.06 -1.97 -22.86
CA GLN A 67 5.36 -2.55 -22.50
C GLN A 67 5.93 -1.92 -21.22
N GLN A 68 5.53 -0.68 -20.91
CA GLN A 68 6.00 0.03 -19.73
C GLN A 68 5.02 1.15 -19.32
N LYS A 69 4.38 1.00 -18.17
CA LYS A 69 3.64 2.08 -17.48
C LYS A 69 4.05 2.10 -16.01
N CYS A 70 3.98 3.28 -15.40
CA CYS A 70 4.15 3.45 -13.97
C CYS A 70 2.81 3.76 -13.30
N LEU A 71 2.32 2.82 -12.49
CA LEU A 71 1.23 3.06 -11.56
C LEU A 71 1.79 3.70 -10.29
N GLN A 72 1.18 4.81 -9.86
CA GLN A 72 1.56 5.54 -8.66
C GLN A 72 0.33 5.76 -7.80
N PHE A 73 0.46 5.61 -6.49
CA PHE A 73 -0.64 5.84 -5.56
C PHE A 73 -0.11 6.10 -4.16
N TRP A 74 -0.94 6.78 -3.37
CA TRP A 74 -0.72 6.93 -1.94
C TRP A 74 -1.59 5.95 -1.17
N TYR A 75 -1.05 5.38 -0.10
CA TYR A 75 -1.75 4.47 0.77
C TYR A 75 -1.51 4.78 2.25
N HIS A 76 -2.46 4.44 3.11
CA HIS A 76 -2.33 4.52 4.56
C HIS A 76 -2.79 3.21 5.19
N MET A 77 -1.95 2.65 6.05
CA MET A 77 -2.11 1.31 6.64
C MET A 77 -1.67 1.36 8.10
N TYR A 78 -2.58 1.70 9.01
CA TYR A 78 -2.28 1.84 10.43
C TYR A 78 -3.32 1.14 11.31
N GLY A 79 -2.81 0.31 12.22
CA GLY A 79 -3.62 -0.45 13.16
C GLY A 79 -3.07 -1.86 13.39
N PRO A 80 -3.34 -2.46 14.56
CA PRO A 80 -2.82 -3.78 14.92
C PRO A 80 -3.43 -4.93 14.12
N HIS A 81 -4.54 -4.70 13.40
CA HIS A 81 -5.24 -5.71 12.62
C HIS A 81 -5.30 -5.38 11.13
N VAL A 82 -4.48 -4.44 10.67
CA VAL A 82 -4.28 -4.23 9.24
C VAL A 82 -3.73 -5.53 8.66
N ASP A 83 -4.43 -6.05 7.66
CA ASP A 83 -3.98 -7.24 6.94
C ASP A 83 -3.27 -6.80 5.66
N THR A 84 -3.89 -6.92 4.50
CA THR A 84 -3.14 -6.88 3.23
C THR A 84 -3.79 -5.95 2.21
N LEU A 85 -2.96 -5.14 1.54
CA LEU A 85 -3.26 -4.41 0.31
C LEU A 85 -2.58 -5.12 -0.86
N ASN A 86 -3.35 -5.56 -1.84
CA ASN A 86 -2.86 -6.13 -3.09
C ASN A 86 -3.21 -5.24 -4.28
N VAL A 87 -2.34 -5.25 -5.29
CA VAL A 87 -2.63 -4.71 -6.63
C VAL A 87 -2.48 -5.82 -7.65
N TYR A 88 -3.44 -5.92 -8.56
CA TYR A 88 -3.46 -6.92 -9.62
C TYR A 88 -3.64 -6.29 -11.00
N THR A 89 -3.30 -7.07 -12.02
CA THR A 89 -3.77 -6.85 -13.38
C THR A 89 -4.86 -7.86 -13.73
N LYS A 90 -5.99 -7.39 -14.28
CA LYS A 90 -7.10 -8.24 -14.74
C LYS A 90 -7.20 -8.20 -16.26
N ILE A 91 -7.08 -9.35 -16.92
CA ILE A 91 -7.13 -9.52 -18.39
C ILE A 91 -8.30 -10.41 -18.73
N ASN A 92 -9.18 -10.01 -19.65
CA ASN A 92 -10.35 -10.82 -20.08
C ASN A 92 -11.18 -11.38 -18.90
N LYS A 93 -11.39 -10.56 -17.85
CA LYS A 93 -12.05 -10.90 -16.57
C LYS A 93 -11.29 -11.86 -15.65
N GLN A 94 -10.12 -12.37 -16.06
CA GLN A 94 -9.25 -13.19 -15.22
C GLN A 94 -8.32 -12.30 -14.39
N LEU A 95 -8.37 -12.45 -13.08
CA LEU A 95 -7.47 -11.78 -12.15
C LEU A 95 -6.13 -12.54 -12.14
N GLY A 96 -5.02 -11.84 -12.41
CA GLY A 96 -3.69 -12.44 -12.36
C GLY A 96 -3.14 -12.59 -10.94
N SER A 97 -1.85 -12.88 -10.84
CA SER A 97 -1.08 -12.78 -9.59
C SER A 97 -0.90 -11.31 -9.16
N PRO A 98 -0.69 -11.04 -7.86
CA PRO A 98 -0.47 -9.67 -7.40
C PRO A 98 0.84 -9.13 -7.98
N VAL A 99 0.78 -7.91 -8.52
CA VAL A 99 1.95 -7.15 -8.99
C VAL A 99 2.53 -6.25 -7.88
N TYR A 100 1.79 -6.08 -6.79
CA TYR A 100 2.21 -5.40 -5.58
C TYR A 100 1.44 -5.94 -4.39
N THR A 101 2.13 -6.10 -3.26
CA THR A 101 1.55 -6.50 -1.98
C THR A 101 2.23 -5.74 -0.85
N ARG A 102 1.42 -5.26 0.10
CA ARG A 102 1.87 -4.79 1.43
C ARG A 102 0.96 -5.37 2.49
N SER A 103 1.55 -5.74 3.62
CA SER A 103 0.82 -6.35 4.73
C SER A 103 1.22 -5.75 6.07
N GLY A 104 0.31 -5.79 7.04
CA GLY A 104 0.52 -5.28 8.38
C GLY A 104 0.52 -3.75 8.45
N THR A 105 0.78 -3.22 9.65
CA THR A 105 0.91 -1.78 9.82
C THR A 105 2.16 -1.24 9.11
N GLN A 106 2.02 -0.07 8.49
CA GLN A 106 3.07 0.64 7.75
C GLN A 106 3.40 1.99 8.41
N GLY A 107 2.99 2.15 9.68
CA GLY A 107 3.05 3.39 10.44
C GLY A 107 1.86 4.32 10.18
N ASN A 108 1.64 5.28 11.09
CA ASN A 108 0.53 6.24 10.99
C ASN A 108 0.86 7.43 10.08
N LYS A 109 1.23 7.16 8.82
CA LYS A 109 1.53 8.17 7.81
C LYS A 109 1.10 7.66 6.43
N TRP A 110 0.73 8.59 5.55
CA TRP A 110 0.59 8.28 4.13
C TRP A 110 1.94 7.86 3.55
N LYS A 111 1.92 6.83 2.70
CA LYS A 111 3.09 6.25 2.04
C LYS A 111 2.83 6.23 0.53
N HIS A 112 3.88 6.49 -0.25
CA HIS A 112 3.80 6.48 -1.70
C HIS A 112 4.31 5.13 -2.26
N ALA A 113 3.59 4.58 -3.23
CA ALA A 113 3.97 3.36 -3.92
C ALA A 113 4.06 3.60 -5.43
N THR A 114 5.02 2.91 -6.05
CA THR A 114 5.20 2.90 -7.51
C THR A 114 5.28 1.46 -8.00
N VAL A 115 4.52 1.12 -9.04
CA VAL A 115 4.47 -0.24 -9.60
C VAL A 115 4.68 -0.17 -11.11
N SER A 116 5.75 -0.79 -11.59
CA SER A 116 6.03 -0.94 -13.02
C SER A 116 5.13 -2.02 -13.62
N LEU A 117 4.38 -1.68 -14.67
CA LEU A 117 3.45 -2.58 -15.34
C LEU A 117 3.89 -2.84 -16.78
N THR A 118 3.99 -4.12 -17.12
CA THR A 118 4.25 -4.63 -18.47
C THR A 118 3.18 -5.67 -18.78
N VAL A 119 2.22 -5.34 -19.66
CA VAL A 119 1.03 -6.16 -19.92
C VAL A 119 0.75 -6.19 -21.43
N SER A 120 0.83 -7.36 -22.04
CA SER A 120 0.72 -7.55 -23.49
C SER A 120 -0.70 -7.46 -24.06
N SER A 121 -1.72 -7.42 -23.20
CA SER A 121 -3.15 -7.37 -23.58
C SER A 121 -3.84 -6.18 -22.91
N LYS A 122 -5.02 -5.80 -23.42
CA LYS A 122 -5.89 -4.85 -22.72
C LYS A 122 -6.19 -5.38 -21.32
N PHE A 123 -6.08 -4.54 -20.30
CA PHE A 123 -6.16 -4.96 -18.92
C PHE A 123 -6.84 -3.91 -18.04
N LYS A 124 -7.14 -4.26 -16.81
CA LYS A 124 -7.51 -3.32 -15.75
C LYS A 124 -6.55 -3.46 -14.58
N VAL A 125 -6.32 -2.38 -13.85
CA VAL A 125 -5.70 -2.43 -12.52
C VAL A 125 -6.79 -2.68 -11.49
N VAL A 126 -6.52 -3.56 -10.53
CA VAL A 126 -7.43 -3.87 -9.42
C VAL A 126 -6.69 -3.66 -8.11
N PHE A 127 -7.21 -2.78 -7.26
CA PHE A 127 -6.77 -2.67 -5.87
C PHE A 127 -7.68 -3.54 -5.01
N GLU A 128 -7.11 -4.41 -4.18
CA GLU A 128 -7.83 -5.24 -3.24
C GLU A 128 -7.35 -4.94 -1.82
N GLY A 129 -8.28 -4.57 -0.95
CA GLY A 129 -8.06 -4.50 0.48
C GLY A 129 -8.61 -5.75 1.15
N ARG A 130 -7.80 -6.41 1.97
CA ARG A 130 -8.20 -7.59 2.73
C ARG A 130 -8.44 -7.24 4.18
N ARG A 131 -9.55 -7.73 4.70
CA ARG A 131 -9.96 -7.62 6.08
C ARG A 131 -9.11 -8.53 6.98
N GLY A 132 -8.43 -7.93 7.97
CA GLY A 132 -7.70 -8.67 9.00
C GLY A 132 -8.56 -9.22 10.14
N LEU A 133 -7.91 -9.48 11.28
CA LEU A 133 -8.49 -10.24 12.40
C LEU A 133 -9.60 -9.50 13.17
N SER A 134 -9.49 -8.18 13.34
CA SER A 134 -10.43 -7.36 14.13
C SER A 134 -10.42 -5.90 13.69
N TRP A 135 -11.45 -5.12 14.06
CA TRP A 135 -11.91 -3.88 13.39
C TRP A 135 -10.86 -2.78 13.22
N ALA A 136 -9.75 -2.84 13.96
CA ALA A 136 -8.67 -1.88 13.86
C ALA A 136 -7.69 -2.23 12.70
N GLY A 137 -8.20 -2.27 11.47
CA GLY A 137 -7.43 -2.74 10.31
C GLY A 137 -7.69 -2.00 8.99
N ASP A 138 -8.13 -0.75 9.05
CA ASP A 138 -8.50 0.01 7.85
C ASP A 138 -7.31 0.30 6.95
N ILE A 139 -7.56 0.23 5.63
CA ILE A 139 -6.60 0.53 4.57
C ILE A 139 -7.20 1.62 3.71
N ALA A 140 -6.45 2.69 3.47
CA ALA A 140 -6.87 3.80 2.62
C ALA A 140 -5.96 3.96 1.40
N LEU A 141 -6.54 4.49 0.32
CA LEU A 141 -5.87 4.87 -0.92
C LEU A 141 -6.25 6.30 -1.29
N ASP A 142 -5.28 7.03 -1.83
CA ASP A 142 -5.48 8.36 -2.40
C ASP A 142 -4.54 8.58 -3.60
N ASP A 143 -4.80 9.61 -4.39
CA ASP A 143 -3.89 10.10 -5.44
C ASP A 143 -3.39 9.02 -6.42
N ILE A 144 -4.30 8.13 -6.85
CA ILE A 144 -3.98 7.08 -7.82
C ILE A 144 -3.81 7.69 -9.22
N SER A 145 -2.63 7.52 -9.80
CA SER A 145 -2.29 7.99 -11.14
C SER A 145 -1.52 6.94 -11.94
N MET A 146 -1.55 7.09 -13.26
CA MET A 146 -0.83 6.21 -14.17
C MET A 146 -0.11 7.05 -15.22
N GLN A 147 1.18 6.78 -15.37
CA GLN A 147 2.06 7.50 -16.31
C GLN A 147 2.64 6.51 -17.32
N ASP A 148 2.89 6.99 -18.53
CA ASP A 148 3.63 6.23 -19.55
C ASP A 148 5.13 6.21 -19.24
N GLY A 149 5.76 5.07 -19.49
CA GLY A 149 7.20 4.88 -19.28
C GLY A 149 7.58 4.28 -17.93
N GLN A 150 8.87 4.38 -17.61
CA GLN A 150 9.48 3.77 -16.42
C GLN A 150 9.06 4.50 -15.15
N CYS A 151 8.85 3.75 -14.06
CA CYS A 151 8.70 4.39 -12.76
C CYS A 151 9.97 5.14 -12.36
N PRO A 152 9.83 6.33 -11.74
CA PRO A 152 10.96 7.01 -11.13
C PRO A 152 11.69 6.07 -10.15
N PRO A 153 13.02 6.13 -10.06
CA PRO A 153 13.75 5.37 -9.06
C PRO A 153 13.25 5.74 -7.66
N GLN A 154 12.97 4.73 -6.83
CA GLN A 154 12.60 4.97 -5.44
C GLN A 154 13.85 5.37 -4.65
N LEU A 155 14.01 6.67 -4.43
CA LEU A 155 15.13 7.20 -3.63
C LEU A 155 14.81 7.29 -2.13
N GLN A 156 13.55 7.14 -1.75
CA GLN A 156 13.14 7.02 -0.36
C GLN A 156 13.22 5.55 0.06
N CYS A 157 14.25 5.21 0.84
CA CYS A 157 14.43 3.88 1.38
C CYS A 157 14.26 3.89 2.90
N SER A 158 13.24 3.17 3.38
CA SER A 158 13.07 2.89 4.81
C SER A 158 13.71 1.57 5.24
N PHE A 159 14.25 0.79 4.31
CA PHE A 159 14.83 -0.54 4.53
C PHE A 159 13.85 -1.60 5.08
N GLU A 160 12.55 -1.36 4.96
CA GLU A 160 11.51 -2.34 5.28
C GLU A 160 11.41 -3.45 4.22
N ASP A 161 11.76 -3.13 2.97
CA ASP A 161 11.84 -4.13 1.91
C ASP A 161 13.14 -4.95 2.04
N GLN A 162 13.14 -6.19 1.52
CA GLN A 162 14.29 -7.11 1.64
C GLN A 162 15.55 -6.63 0.90
N ASN A 163 15.45 -5.58 0.09
CA ASN A 163 16.54 -4.97 -0.65
C ASN A 163 16.93 -3.61 -0.05
N PHE A 164 18.10 -3.10 -0.43
CA PHE A 164 18.54 -1.76 -0.05
C PHE A 164 17.85 -0.67 -0.90
N CYS A 165 16.63 -0.91 -1.40
CA CYS A 165 15.88 -0.02 -2.30
C CYS A 165 16.72 0.58 -3.45
N GLY A 166 17.60 -0.23 -4.06
CA GLY A 166 18.49 0.21 -5.15
C GLY A 166 19.83 0.79 -4.70
N TRP A 167 20.02 1.05 -3.41
CA TRP A 167 21.34 1.34 -2.84
C TRP A 167 22.18 0.05 -2.78
N LYS A 168 23.51 0.22 -2.82
CA LYS A 168 24.47 -0.88 -2.71
C LYS A 168 25.66 -0.42 -1.89
N ASN A 169 26.25 -1.34 -1.13
CA ASN A 169 27.56 -1.09 -0.54
C ASN A 169 28.58 -0.86 -1.66
N VAL A 170 29.49 0.09 -1.43
CA VAL A 170 30.55 0.39 -2.38
C VAL A 170 31.72 -0.55 -2.13
N HIS A 171 32.57 -0.78 -3.13
CA HIS A 171 33.79 -1.56 -2.93
C HIS A 171 34.96 -0.64 -2.58
N GLY A 172 35.87 -1.12 -1.73
CA GLY A 172 37.11 -0.41 -1.39
C GLY A 172 36.99 0.54 -0.19
N ASP A 173 35.85 0.53 0.52
CA ASP A 173 35.71 1.09 1.86
C ASP A 173 36.08 0.07 2.94
N ASN A 174 35.97 0.47 4.20
CA ASN A 174 36.46 -0.31 5.34
C ASN A 174 35.42 -1.31 5.89
N PHE A 175 34.13 -1.07 5.68
CA PHE A 175 33.05 -1.92 6.19
C PHE A 175 31.73 -1.65 5.47
N ASP A 176 30.87 -2.67 5.43
CA ASP A 176 29.57 -2.64 4.75
C ASP A 176 28.42 -2.28 5.70
N TRP A 177 27.42 -1.55 5.17
CA TRP A 177 26.14 -1.40 5.85
C TRP A 177 25.38 -2.73 5.89
N THR A 178 24.92 -3.10 7.09
CA THR A 178 24.09 -4.28 7.31
C THR A 178 22.65 -3.85 7.61
N ARG A 179 21.70 -4.37 6.84
CA ARG A 179 20.27 -4.23 7.15
C ARG A 179 19.91 -5.16 8.31
N ALA A 180 19.30 -4.62 9.36
CA ALA A 180 18.85 -5.38 10.52
C ALA A 180 17.37 -5.12 10.81
N ASN A 181 16.72 -6.05 11.50
CA ASN A 181 15.38 -5.92 12.07
C ASN A 181 15.47 -6.36 13.53
N GLY A 182 14.96 -5.56 14.46
CA GLY A 182 15.10 -5.82 15.89
C GLY A 182 16.38 -5.23 16.49
N TYR A 183 16.89 -5.89 17.54
CA TYR A 183 18.11 -5.46 18.25
C TYR A 183 19.35 -5.59 17.37
N THR A 184 20.30 -4.66 17.56
CA THR A 184 21.65 -4.78 17.00
C THR A 184 22.47 -5.82 17.77
N ALA A 185 23.51 -6.37 17.14
CA ALA A 185 24.32 -7.45 17.72
C ALA A 185 25.04 -7.06 19.03
N SER A 186 25.27 -5.77 19.26
CA SER A 186 25.91 -5.25 20.48
C SER A 186 24.88 -4.87 21.55
N ILE A 187 25.13 -5.31 22.79
CA ILE A 187 24.30 -5.02 23.96
C ILE A 187 24.25 -3.51 24.22
N GLY A 188 23.06 -2.99 24.53
CA GLY A 188 22.86 -1.57 24.87
C GLY A 188 22.97 -0.62 23.68
N THR A 189 22.90 -1.13 22.45
CA THR A 189 22.92 -0.33 21.23
C THR A 189 21.67 -0.58 20.38
N GLY A 190 21.44 0.25 19.37
CA GLY A 190 20.29 0.16 18.47
C GLY A 190 19.01 0.75 19.06
N PRO A 191 18.03 1.08 18.20
CA PRO A 191 16.74 1.60 18.65
C PRO A 191 15.89 0.49 19.28
N SER A 192 15.02 0.80 20.24
CA SER A 192 14.07 -0.19 20.82
C SER A 192 12.78 -0.36 19.99
N TYR A 193 12.55 0.55 19.05
CA TYR A 193 11.39 0.59 18.17
C TYR A 193 11.85 0.94 16.76
N ASP A 194 11.22 0.33 15.77
CA ASP A 194 11.37 0.76 14.39
C ASP A 194 10.75 2.16 14.19
N HIS A 195 11.50 3.03 13.52
CA HIS A 195 11.04 4.39 13.23
C HIS A 195 9.97 4.42 12.13
N THR A 196 10.02 3.52 11.14
CA THR A 196 9.16 3.57 9.96
C THR A 196 7.72 3.19 10.27
N THR A 197 7.55 2.13 11.06
CA THR A 197 6.29 1.46 11.40
C THR A 197 5.87 1.72 12.85
N GLY A 198 6.82 2.08 13.73
CA GLY A 198 6.55 2.28 15.15
C GLY A 198 6.44 0.99 15.95
N THR A 199 6.83 -0.16 15.37
CA THR A 199 6.76 -1.46 16.06
C THR A 199 7.94 -1.66 16.99
N ALA A 200 7.70 -2.26 18.15
CA ALA A 200 8.77 -2.67 19.05
C ALA A 200 9.59 -3.83 18.45
N ASN A 201 10.88 -3.87 18.80
CA ASN A 201 11.78 -4.98 18.48
C ASN A 201 11.44 -6.28 19.22
#